data_AF-A0A1G8NWF5-F1
#
_entry.id   AF-A0A1G8NWF5-F1
#
_cell.length_a   1.000
_cell.length_b   1.000
_cell.length_c   1.000
_cell.angle_alpha   90.00
_cell.angle_beta   90.00
_cell.angle_gamma   90.00
#
_symmetry.space_group_name_H-M   'P 1'
#
loop_
_entity.id
_entity.type
_entity.pdbx_description
1 polymer ?
#
loop_
_entity_poly.entity_id
_entity_poly.type
_entity_poly.pdbx_seq_one_letter_code
_entity_poly.pdbx_strand_id
1 'polypeptide(L)' 'MKLTYPLLLNAKPQDKPYKIRDRDSMYLRVSVSGSKLCKFDYRLDGKDCSYTLGRFPDLSVEAGQLHSGKY' A
#
# COMPACT_ATOMS: atom_id res chain seq x y z
N MET A 1 -0.25 -8.83 8.91
CA MET A 1 0.49 -9.57 7.86
C MET A 1 1.41 -8.55 7.21
N LYS A 2 2.72 -8.80 7.13
CA LYS A 2 3.67 -7.79 6.64
C LYS A 2 3.44 -7.53 5.15
N LEU A 3 3.46 -6.28 4.71
CA LEU A 3 3.47 -5.97 3.27
C LEU A 3 4.84 -6.39 2.71
N THR A 4 4.90 -7.53 2.03
CA THR A 4 6.12 -8.01 1.39
C THR A 4 6.01 -7.88 -0.12
N TYR A 5 7.12 -7.57 -0.78
CA TYR A 5 7.21 -7.46 -2.24
C TYR A 5 6.55 -8.64 -3.00
N PRO A 6 6.82 -9.92 -2.68
CA PRO A 6 6.18 -11.04 -3.37
C PRO A 6 4.66 -11.10 -3.18
N LEU A 7 4.14 -10.69 -2.01
CA LEU A 7 2.70 -10.63 -1.77
C LEU A 7 2.03 -9.55 -2.62
N LEU A 8 2.68 -8.39 -2.76
CA LEU A 8 2.18 -7.29 -3.59
C LEU A 8 2.27 -7.58 -5.08
N LEU A 9 3.35 -8.24 -5.51
CA LEU A 9 3.53 -8.67 -6.89
C LEU A 9 2.43 -9.66 -7.30
N ASN A 10 2.13 -10.64 -6.45
CA ASN A 10 1.15 -11.69 -6.73
C ASN A 10 -0.31 -11.30 -6.43
N ALA A 11 -0.56 -10.10 -5.89
CA ALA A 11 -1.92 -9.62 -5.64
C ALA A 11 -2.72 -9.54 -6.94
N LYS A 12 -3.82 -10.29 -7.03
CA LYS A 12 -4.67 -10.37 -8.22
C LYS A 12 -5.83 -9.35 -8.15
N PRO A 13 -6.29 -8.79 -9.28
CA PRO A 13 -7.54 -8.07 -9.31
C PRO A 13 -8.69 -8.95 -8.81
N GLN A 14 -9.70 -8.32 -8.21
CA GLN A 14 -10.93 -8.95 -7.74
C GLN A 14 -12.13 -8.16 -8.28
N ASP A 15 -13.34 -8.68 -8.11
CA ASP A 15 -14.59 -8.02 -8.55
C ASP A 15 -14.81 -6.64 -7.93
N LYS A 16 -14.15 -6.36 -6.79
CA LYS A 16 -14.19 -5.08 -6.10
C LYS A 16 -12.78 -4.61 -5.74
N PRO A 17 -12.53 -3.29 -5.76
CA PRO A 17 -11.26 -2.76 -5.28
C PRO A 17 -11.05 -3.12 -3.81
N TYR A 18 -9.85 -3.56 -3.46
CA TYR A 18 -9.52 -3.94 -2.09
C TYR A 18 -8.18 -3.35 -1.64
N LYS A 19 -7.99 -3.31 -0.32
CA LYS A 19 -6.78 -2.80 0.33
C LYS A 19 -6.01 -3.96 0.94
N ILE A 20 -4.71 -4.04 0.65
CA ILE A 20 -3.76 -4.89 1.36
C ILE A 20 -2.99 -3.98 2.31
N ARG A 21 -3.21 -4.12 3.61
CA ARG A 21 -2.71 -3.20 4.65
C ARG A 21 -1.72 -3.91 5.56
N ASP A 22 -0.68 -3.20 5.98
CA ASP A 22 0.19 -3.61 7.09
C ASP A 22 -0.12 -2.79 8.36
N ARG A 23 0.68 -2.94 9.42
CA ARG A 23 0.48 -2.28 10.71
C ARG A 23 0.70 -0.76 10.70
N ASP A 24 1.36 -0.20 9.69
CA ASP A 24 1.84 1.19 9.70
C ASP A 24 1.04 2.14 8.82
N SER A 25 -0.28 1.94 8.70
CA SER A 25 -1.19 2.80 7.91
C SER A 25 -0.91 2.89 6.39
N MET A 26 0.15 2.25 5.91
CA MET A 26 0.44 2.04 4.50
C MET A 26 -0.34 0.85 3.96
N TYR A 27 -0.83 0.97 2.73
CA TYR A 27 -1.56 -0.08 2.04
C TYR A 27 -1.38 -0.01 0.54
N LEU A 28 -1.50 -1.18 -0.10
CA LEU A 28 -1.69 -1.26 -1.53
C LEU A 28 -3.18 -1.36 -1.85
N ARG A 29 -3.68 -0.43 -2.66
CA ARG A 29 -5.02 -0.53 -3.26
C ARG A 29 -4.91 -1.24 -4.60
N VAL A 30 -5.58 -2.37 -4.73
CA VAL A 30 -5.70 -3.11 -5.99
C VAL A 30 -7.06 -2.75 -6.61
N SER A 31 -7.05 -2.23 -7.83
CA SER A 31 -8.28 -1.97 -8.58
C SER A 31 -8.77 -3.25 -9.28
N VAL A 32 -10.03 -3.23 -9.72
CA VAL A 32 -10.61 -4.29 -10.55
C VAL A 32 -9.85 -4.44 -11.88
N SER A 33 -9.32 -3.33 -12.43
CA SER A 33 -8.48 -3.33 -13.64
C SER A 33 -7.07 -3.91 -13.42
N GLY A 34 -6.69 -4.22 -12.18
CA GLY A 34 -5.36 -4.73 -11.83
C GLY A 34 -4.30 -3.65 -11.59
N SER A 35 -4.67 -2.38 -11.66
CA SER A 35 -3.79 -1.29 -11.25
C SER A 35 -3.57 -1.33 -9.74
N LYS A 36 -2.32 -1.16 -9.33
CA LYS A 36 -1.88 -1.25 -7.93
C LYS A 36 -1.36 0.11 -7.49
N LEU A 37 -1.99 0.72 -6.49
CA LEU A 37 -1.60 2.02 -5.96
C LEU A 37 -1.12 1.89 -4.52
N CYS A 38 0.10 2.32 -4.25
CA CYS A 38 0.62 2.43 -2.91
C CYS A 38 0.09 3.72 -2.28
N LYS A 39 -0.53 3.60 -1.11
CA LYS A 39 -1.18 4.69 -0.40
C LYS A 39 -0.83 4.64 1.09
N PHE A 40 -0.85 5.80 1.72
CA PHE A 40 -0.61 5.96 3.14
C PHE A 40 -1.76 6.75 3.76
N ASP A 41 -2.45 6.17 4.73
CA ASP A 41 -3.45 6.89 5.52
C ASP A 41 -2.76 7.56 6.71
N TYR A 42 -3.12 8.80 7.00
CA TYR A 42 -2.57 9.59 8.11
C TYR A 42 -3.64 10.52 8.66
N ARG A 43 -3.36 11.12 9.81
CA ARG A 43 -4.23 12.16 10.39
C ARG A 43 -3.49 13.47 10.42
N LEU A 44 -4.14 14.51 9.90
CA LEU A 44 -3.67 15.89 9.95
C LEU A 44 -4.80 16.72 10.55
N ASP A 45 -4.50 17.45 11.63
CA ASP A 45 -5.49 18.26 12.35
C ASP A 45 -6.78 17.50 12.72
N GLY A 46 -6.62 16.25 13.16
CA GLY A 46 -7.72 15.36 13.54
C GLY A 46 -8.53 14.77 12.37
N LYS A 47 -8.24 15.18 11.13
CA LYS A 47 -8.92 14.68 9.91
C LYS A 47 -8.16 13.51 9.29
N ASP A 48 -8.89 12.49 8.89
CA ASP A 48 -8.33 11.36 8.15
C ASP A 48 -7.99 11.79 6.73
N CYS A 49 -6.73 11.57 6.35
CA CYS A 49 -6.18 11.92 5.07
C CYS A 49 -5.54 10.68 4.43
N SER A 50 -5.49 10.65 3.09
CA SER A 50 -4.80 9.60 2.34
C SER A 50 -3.86 10.22 1.32
N TYR A 51 -2.59 9.86 1.39
CA TYR A 51 -1.60 10.20 0.38
C TYR A 51 -1.43 9.03 -0.61
N THR A 52 -1.20 9.34 -1.88
CA THR A 52 -0.88 8.34 -2.91
C THR A 52 0.60 8.46 -3.23
N LEU A 53 1.36 7.43 -2.85
CA LEU A 53 2.80 7.33 -3.12
C LEU A 53 3.04 7.07 -4.62
N GLY A 54 2.15 6.30 -5.24
CA GLY A 54 2.05 6.12 -6.70
C GLY A 54 1.78 4.67 -7.12
N ARG A 55 2.13 4.32 -8.36
CA ARG A 55 1.82 3.00 -8.96
C ARG A 55 2.89 1.96 -8.64
N PHE A 56 2.46 0.76 -8.27
CA PHE A 56 3.34 -0.41 -8.15
C PHE A 56 3.27 -1.23 -9.45
N PRO A 57 4.39 -1.78 -9.98
CA PRO A 57 5.75 -1.79 -9.40
C PRO A 57 6.63 -0.59 -9.82
N ASP A 58 6.10 0.38 -10.56
CA ASP A 58 6.86 1.52 -11.08
C ASP A 58 7.54 2.34 -9.97
N LEU A 59 6.89 2.45 -8.81
CA LEU A 59 7.59 2.70 -7.55
C LEU A 59 8.27 1.42 -7.10
N SER A 60 9.60 1.42 -7.13
CA SER A 60 10.39 0.49 -6.34
C SER A 60 10.07 0.74 -4.86
N VAL A 61 9.05 0.04 -4.37
CA VAL A 61 8.90 -0.19 -2.93
C VAL A 61 10.06 -1.09 -2.58
N GLU A 62 11.24 -0.51 -2.37
CA GLU A 62 12.41 -1.27 -1.92
C GLU A 62 11.94 -2.11 -0.75
N ALA A 63 12.17 -3.41 -0.84
CA ALA A 63 11.69 -4.39 0.13
C ALA A 63 12.17 -4.09 1.58
N GLY A 64 13.09 -3.14 1.76
CA GLY A 64 13.58 -2.62 3.04
C GLY A 64 12.79 -1.44 3.64
N GLN A 65 12.04 -0.64 2.86
CA GLN A 65 11.41 0.60 3.36
C GLN A 65 10.09 0.37 4.11
N LEU A 66 9.60 -0.86 4.15
CA LEU A 66 8.44 -1.29 4.94
C LEU A 66 8.83 -1.85 6.31
N HIS A 67 10.04 -1.59 6.78
CA HIS A 67 10.30 -1.58 8.22
C HIS A 67 9.82 -0.23 8.76
N SER A 68 8.60 -0.27 9.33
CA SER A 68 8.21 0.59 10.45
C SER A 68 9.44 0.98 11.26
N GLY A 69 9.65 2.29 11.40
CA GLY A 69 10.78 2.83 12.14
C GLY A 69 10.95 2.12 13.47
N LYS A 70 12.15 1.60 13.72
CA LYS A 70 12.67 1.60 15.08
C LYS A 70 13.36 2.94 15.23
N TYR A 71 12.83 3.76 16.12
CA TYR A 71 13.44 4.93 16.77
C TYR A 71 14.50 5.70 15.97
#